data_AF-A0A534NIM9-F1
#
_entry.id   AF-A0A534NIM9-F1
#
_cell.length_a   1.000
_cell.length_b   1.000
_cell.length_c   1.000
_cell.angle_alpha   90.00
_cell.angle_beta   90.00
_cell.angle_gamma   90.00
#
_symmetry.space_group_name_H-M   'P 1'
#
loop_
_entity.id
_entity.type
_entity.pdbx_description
1 polymer ?
#
loop_
_entity_poly.entity_id
_entity_poly.type
_entity_poly.pdbx_seq_one_letter_code
_entity_poly.pdbx_strand_id
1 'polypeptide(L)'
;MKRFLMAYSEAVDLLFRDKELGIKVIGKWTRTEDRETLESSYEYATNFIERRPRLPHKAIENLITLTAETDPRAKGRKAEEFMDLSIYNDLEKSGFFKSLGR
;
A
#
# COMPACT_ATOMS: atom_id res chain seq x y z
N MET A 1 -3.39 5.94 14.20
CA MET A 1 -3.16 5.90 12.74
C MET A 1 -1.69 6.11 12.34
N LYS A 2 -0.99 7.19 12.77
CA LYS A 2 0.43 7.43 12.43
C LYS A 2 1.36 6.21 12.64
N ARG A 3 1.33 5.61 13.83
CA ARG A 3 2.16 4.41 14.16
C ARG A 3 1.87 3.22 13.25
N PHE A 4 0.61 3.06 12.81
CA PHE A 4 0.23 1.99 11.88
C PHE A 4 0.86 2.22 10.50
N LEU A 5 0.75 3.45 9.96
CA LEU A 5 1.37 3.77 8.66
C LEU A 5 2.89 3.62 8.70
N MET A 6 3.53 4.00 9.82
CA MET A 6 4.96 3.78 10.01
C MET A 6 5.31 2.29 9.98
N ALA A 7 4.65 1.47 10.82
CA ALA A 7 4.90 0.02 10.88
C ALA A 7 4.60 -0.69 9.56
N TYR A 8 3.53 -0.30 8.86
CA TYR A 8 3.23 -0.81 7.51
C TYR A 8 4.36 -0.48 6.53
N SER A 9 4.86 0.76 6.55
CA SER A 9 5.93 1.18 5.64
C SER A 9 7.26 0.47 5.93
N GLU A 10 7.59 0.24 7.21
CA GLU A 10 8.74 -0.57 7.63
C GLU A 10 8.58 -2.04 7.19
N ALA A 11 7.39 -2.62 7.34
CA ALA A 11 7.11 -3.97 6.90
C ALA A 11 7.18 -4.12 5.37
N VAL A 12 6.72 -3.12 4.61
CA VAL A 12 6.87 -3.09 3.15
C VAL A 12 8.35 -2.97 2.76
N ASP A 13 9.12 -2.09 3.39
CA ASP A 13 10.57 -2.02 3.15
C ASP A 13 11.24 -3.38 3.39
N LEU A 14 10.93 -4.03 4.52
CA LEU A 14 11.42 -5.36 4.84
C LEU A 14 11.01 -6.42 3.82
N LEU A 15 9.74 -6.41 3.36
CA LEU A 15 9.24 -7.32 2.32
C LEU A 15 10.11 -7.25 1.06
N PHE A 16 10.48 -6.05 0.63
CA PHE A 16 11.30 -5.85 -0.56
C PHE A 16 12.80 -6.10 -0.35
N ARG A 17 13.28 -5.98 0.89
CA ARG A 17 14.70 -6.11 1.25
C ARG A 17 15.07 -7.56 1.60
N ASP A 18 14.11 -8.35 2.05
CA ASP A 18 14.26 -9.77 2.41
C ASP A 18 13.14 -10.63 1.80
N LYS A 19 13.35 -11.05 0.55
CA LYS A 19 12.42 -11.89 -0.21
C LYS A 19 12.10 -13.21 0.52
N GLU A 20 13.10 -13.85 1.11
CA GLU A 20 12.91 -15.14 1.78
C GLU A 20 12.07 -15.02 3.04
N LEU A 21 12.27 -13.96 3.83
CA LEU A 21 11.38 -13.66 4.94
C LEU A 21 9.96 -13.37 4.46
N GLY A 22 9.80 -12.60 3.38
CA GLY A 22 8.52 -12.34 2.73
C GLY A 22 7.78 -13.63 2.38
N ILE A 23 8.45 -14.53 1.63
CA ILE A 23 7.92 -15.85 1.25
C ILE A 23 7.55 -16.69 2.49
N LYS A 24 8.42 -16.73 3.50
CA LYS A 24 8.17 -17.46 4.75
C LYS A 24 6.91 -16.93 5.47
N VAL A 25 6.73 -15.61 5.52
CA VAL A 25 5.56 -14.98 6.15
C VAL A 25 4.30 -15.27 5.35
N ILE A 26 4.35 -15.23 4.02
CA ILE A 26 3.22 -15.62 3.15
C ILE A 26 2.81 -17.06 3.49
N GLY A 27 3.75 -18.01 3.46
CA GLY A 27 3.46 -19.43 3.75
C GLY A 27 2.89 -19.66 5.15
N LYS A 28 3.39 -18.94 6.16
CA LYS A 28 2.82 -19.00 7.52
C LYS A 28 1.33 -18.66 7.56
N TRP A 29 0.90 -17.65 6.80
CA TRP A 29 -0.49 -17.17 6.85
C TRP A 29 -1.42 -17.85 5.85
N THR A 30 -0.90 -18.29 4.70
CA THR A 30 -1.66 -19.06 3.71
C THR A 30 -1.69 -20.56 4.01
N ARG A 31 -0.85 -21.03 4.94
CA ARG A 31 -0.73 -22.45 5.36
C ARG A 31 -0.36 -23.38 4.19
N THR A 32 0.46 -22.89 3.27
CA THR A 32 1.05 -23.70 2.21
C THR A 32 2.57 -23.73 2.36
N GLU A 33 3.15 -24.88 2.02
CA GLU A 33 4.59 -25.11 1.95
C GLU A 33 5.07 -25.25 0.49
N ASP A 34 4.14 -25.17 -0.48
CA ASP A 34 4.46 -25.28 -1.90
C ASP A 34 5.29 -24.08 -2.36
N ARG A 35 6.57 -24.32 -2.63
CA ARG A 35 7.54 -23.24 -2.89
C ARG A 35 7.20 -22.44 -4.14
N GLU A 36 6.76 -23.09 -5.20
CA GLU A 36 6.40 -22.44 -6.46
C GLU A 36 5.21 -21.47 -6.28
N THR A 37 4.15 -21.94 -5.61
CA THR A 37 2.99 -21.10 -5.26
C THR A 37 3.38 -19.91 -4.39
N LEU A 38 4.28 -20.10 -3.43
CA LEU A 38 4.74 -19.04 -2.55
C LEU A 38 5.57 -17.98 -3.28
N GLU A 39 6.45 -18.40 -4.19
CA GLU A 39 7.22 -17.47 -5.02
C GLU A 39 6.32 -16.66 -5.94
N SER A 40 5.37 -17.32 -6.62
CA SER A 40 4.37 -16.65 -7.46
C SER A 40 3.52 -15.65 -6.66
N SER A 41 3.11 -16.02 -5.44
CA SER A 41 2.37 -15.13 -4.53
C SER A 41 3.19 -13.91 -4.11
N TYR A 42 4.48 -14.09 -3.83
CA TYR A 42 5.38 -13.00 -3.49
C TYR A 42 5.58 -12.03 -4.68
N GLU A 43 5.79 -12.57 -5.88
CA GLU A 43 5.94 -11.79 -7.10
C GLU A 43 4.66 -11.01 -7.41
N TYR A 44 3.50 -11.65 -7.29
CA TYR A 44 2.22 -10.98 -7.42
C TYR A 44 2.10 -9.82 -6.42
N ALA A 45 2.33 -10.07 -5.12
CA ALA A 45 2.22 -9.04 -4.10
C ALA A 45 3.17 -7.85 -4.35
N THR A 46 4.43 -8.12 -4.68
CA THR A 46 5.45 -7.08 -4.89
C THR A 46 5.27 -6.30 -6.19
N ASN A 47 4.50 -6.80 -7.15
CA ASN A 47 4.10 -6.05 -8.35
C ASN A 47 3.08 -4.93 -8.05
N PHE A 48 2.25 -5.07 -7.01
CA PHE A 48 1.19 -4.10 -6.69
C PHE A 48 1.46 -3.27 -5.43
N ILE A 49 2.24 -3.79 -4.49
CA ILE A 49 2.56 -3.05 -3.26
C ILE A 49 3.56 -1.94 -3.57
N GLU A 50 3.14 -0.70 -3.37
CA GLU A 50 4.03 0.45 -3.48
C GLU A 50 4.96 0.54 -2.25
N ARG A 51 6.27 0.65 -2.49
CA ARG A 51 7.28 0.84 -1.41
C ARG A 51 7.02 2.06 -0.55
N ARG A 52 6.44 3.12 -1.14
CA ARG A 52 5.96 4.30 -0.42
C ARG A 52 4.45 4.38 -0.67
N PRO A 53 3.60 4.18 0.35
CA PRO A 53 2.16 4.08 0.16
C PRO A 53 1.53 5.46 -0.01
N ARG A 54 1.85 6.13 -1.12
CA ARG A 54 1.32 7.46 -1.43
C ARG A 54 0.10 7.30 -2.31
N LEU A 55 -1.08 7.56 -1.75
CA LEU A 55 -2.31 7.57 -2.54
C LEU A 55 -2.38 8.83 -3.42
N PRO A 56 -2.32 8.74 -4.76
CA PRO A 56 -2.37 9.92 -5.61
C PRO A 56 -3.78 10.50 -5.62
N HIS A 57 -3.90 11.80 -5.41
CA HIS A 57 -5.18 12.51 -5.44
C HIS A 57 -5.98 12.23 -6.72
N LYS A 58 -5.28 12.25 -7.87
CA LYS A 58 -5.88 12.00 -9.19
C LYS A 58 -6.48 10.61 -9.32
N ALA A 59 -5.94 9.60 -8.62
CA ALA A 59 -6.49 8.26 -8.65
C ALA A 59 -7.89 8.21 -8.03
N ILE A 60 -8.11 8.93 -6.92
CA ILE A 60 -9.44 9.02 -6.29
C ILE A 60 -10.41 9.82 -7.15
N GLU A 61 -9.98 10.93 -7.77
CA GLU A 61 -10.84 11.67 -8.71
C GLU A 61 -11.31 10.78 -9.87
N ASN A 62 -10.40 9.98 -10.44
CA ASN A 62 -10.73 9.06 -11.52
C ASN A 62 -11.72 7.99 -11.05
N LEU A 63 -11.53 7.43 -9.86
CA LEU A 63 -12.46 6.45 -9.27
C LEU A 63 -13.84 7.06 -9.00
N ILE A 64 -13.91 8.31 -8.54
CA ILE A 64 -15.19 9.02 -8.35
C ILE A 64 -15.90 9.19 -9.69
N THR A 65 -15.16 9.58 -10.73
CA THR A 65 -15.71 9.78 -12.08
C THR A 65 -16.23 8.46 -12.67
N LEU A 66 -15.45 7.37 -12.55
CA LEU A 66 -15.86 6.05 -12.99
C LEU A 66 -17.08 5.54 -12.20
N THR A 67 -17.09 5.74 -10.88
CA THR A 67 -18.22 5.35 -10.03
C THR A 67 -19.49 6.11 -10.42
N ALA A 68 -19.37 7.37 -10.81
CA ALA A 68 -20.50 8.20 -11.25
C ALA A 68 -21.19 7.71 -12.53
N GLU A 69 -20.56 6.82 -13.31
CA GLU A 69 -21.17 6.16 -14.47
C GLU A 69 -22.26 5.16 -14.06
N THR A 70 -22.16 4.57 -12.87
CA THR A 70 -23.06 3.51 -12.38
C THR A 70 -23.81 3.90 -11.10
N ASP A 71 -23.26 4.80 -10.28
CA ASP A 71 -23.89 5.35 -9.08
C ASP A 71 -23.95 6.89 -9.14
N PRO A 72 -25.12 7.49 -9.43
CA PRO A 72 -25.27 8.94 -9.51
C PRO A 72 -24.88 9.69 -8.23
N ARG A 73 -24.86 9.05 -7.06
CA ARG A 73 -24.47 9.68 -5.79
C ARG A 73 -22.99 10.08 -5.75
N ALA A 74 -22.17 9.50 -6.62
CA ALA A 74 -20.76 9.87 -6.75
C ALA A 74 -20.55 11.18 -7.52
N LYS A 75 -21.54 11.67 -8.27
CA LYS A 75 -21.42 12.91 -9.06
C LYS A 75 -21.16 14.11 -8.16
N GLY A 76 -20.15 14.90 -8.51
CA GLY A 76 -19.80 16.13 -7.79
C GLY A 76 -19.12 15.92 -6.43
N ARG A 77 -18.88 14.67 -6.00
CA ARG A 77 -18.08 14.37 -4.82
C ARG A 77 -16.62 14.74 -5.08
N LYS A 78 -15.92 15.21 -4.05
CA LYS A 78 -14.50 15.58 -4.12
C LYS A 78 -13.62 14.50 -3.52
N ALA A 79 -12.39 14.36 -4.02
CA ALA A 79 -11.47 13.33 -3.53
C ALA A 79 -11.11 13.54 -2.05
N GLU A 80 -11.00 14.79 -1.57
CA GLU A 80 -10.71 15.12 -0.17
C GLU A 80 -11.77 14.61 0.81
N GLU A 81 -12.99 14.31 0.34
CA GLU A 81 -14.03 13.70 1.17
C GLU A 81 -13.72 12.23 1.51
N PHE A 82 -12.77 11.61 0.82
CA PHE A 82 -12.41 10.19 0.95
C PHE A 82 -10.94 9.96 1.33
N MET A 83 -10.12 11.01 1.37
CA MET A 83 -8.71 10.90 1.74
C MET A 83 -8.26 11.99 2.70
N ASP A 84 -7.61 11.58 3.78
CA ASP A 84 -6.81 12.43 4.65
C ASP A 84 -5.33 12.06 4.49
N LEU A 85 -4.56 12.97 3.90
CA LEU A 85 -3.15 12.80 3.64
C LEU A 85 -2.25 13.45 4.71
N SER A 86 -2.82 14.04 5.76
CA SER A 86 -2.07 14.77 6.80
C SER A 86 -0.96 13.93 7.40
N ILE A 87 -1.28 12.70 7.81
CA ILE A 87 -0.33 11.77 8.44
C ILE A 87 0.79 11.37 7.47
N TYR A 88 0.46 11.05 6.21
CA TYR A 88 1.46 10.72 5.21
C TYR A 88 2.39 11.93 4.96
N ASN A 89 1.82 13.12 4.78
CA ASN A 89 2.57 14.34 4.52
C ASN A 89 3.50 14.70 5.68
N ASP A 90 3.06 14.51 6.93
CA ASP A 90 3.88 14.75 8.12
C ASP A 90 5.08 13.80 8.19
N LEU A 91 4.88 12.51 7.86
CA LEU A 91 5.97 11.52 7.79
C LEU A 91 6.92 11.79 6.62
N GLU A 92 6.40 12.25 5.49
CA GLU A 92 7.19 12.64 4.33
C GLU A 92 8.08 13.86 4.67
N LYS A 93 7.49 14.89 5.29
CA LYS A 93 8.21 16.09 5.75
C LYS A 93 9.26 15.78 6.81
N SER A 94 8.97 14.86 7.73
CA SER A 94 9.93 14.45 8.77
C SER A 94 11.09 13.60 8.21
N GLY A 95 11.06 13.25 6.92
CA GLY A 95 12.07 12.40 6.30
C GLY A 95 11.95 10.92 6.65
N PHE A 96 10.86 10.48 7.29
CA PHE A 96 10.68 9.09 7.75
C PHE A 96 10.78 8.09 6.60
N PHE A 97 10.11 8.33 5.47
CA PHE A 97 10.20 7.43 4.32
C PHE A 97 11.60 7.38 3.69
N LYS A 98 12.44 8.41 3.89
CA LYS A 98 13.84 8.43 3.42
C LYS A 98 14.79 7.73 4.38
N SER A 99 14.37 7.49 5.63
CA SER A 99 15.15 6.73 6.61
C SER A 99 14.88 5.22 6.55
N LEU A 100 13.82 4.77 5.86
CA LEU A 100 13.57 3.34 5.63
C LEU A 100 14.71 2.73 4.79
N GLY A 101 15.08 1.49 5.12
CA GLY A 101 16.14 0.77 4.42
C GLY A 101 17.57 1.25 4.67
N ARG A 102 17.80 2.19 5.60
CA ARG A 102 19.14 2.50 6.13
C ARG A 102 19.57 1.53 7.22
#